data_AF-A0A970B5C7-F1
#
_entry.id   AF-A0A970B5C7-F1
#
_cell.length_a   1.000
_cell.length_b   1.000
_cell.length_c   1.000
_cell.angle_alpha   90.00
_cell.angle_beta   90.00
_cell.angle_gamma   90.00
#
_symmetry.space_group_name_H-M   'P 1'
#
loop_
_entity.id
_entity.type
_entity.pdbx_description
1 polymer ?
#
loop_
_entity_poly.entity_id
_entity_poly.type
_entity_poly.pdbx_seq_one_letter_code
_entity_poly.pdbx_strand_id
1 'polypeptide(L)'
;VQAHPEYYVPGTEAQLAEQPQNYIKVELPQGSAILAYGRDPYFDGWPDTLQLNYGNPALQTAMSEELLKISQWCDGLRCDMAMLLLPEIFQRTWGITTEPFWDKAIQKVRERYPDFIFIAEVYWDLEWTLQQHGFDYTYDKRLYDRLREQHIRPVKEHFWADLDYQKKSARFLENHDEPRAATTFPPGIHQAAAILTYFCPGLRFYHQGQLLGWQKKISVHLCRGPEQPTDPSLQGFYRQLLKVLRLSMFRNGDWQLLECKPAREGNWTWECVIAFAWQGHDGKRAIAVVNYAPNQSQCYVTLPWSDLDDRMYQLKDLMGSASYDRRGTDLLAPGLYLDLPAWGTMCLI
;
A
#
# COMPACT_ATOMS: atom_id res chain seq x y z
N VAL A 1 7.24 -22.88 -22.71
CA VAL A 1 6.31 -23.94 -23.16
C VAL A 1 6.99 -24.99 -24.03
N GLN A 2 7.49 -24.68 -25.23
CA GLN A 2 8.04 -25.71 -26.14
C GLN A 2 9.21 -26.54 -25.57
N ALA A 3 10.10 -25.90 -24.81
CA ALA A 3 11.27 -26.59 -24.22
C ALA A 3 10.95 -27.36 -22.92
N HIS A 4 9.98 -26.85 -22.15
CA HIS A 4 9.61 -27.38 -20.83
C HIS A 4 8.08 -27.35 -20.64
N PRO A 5 7.32 -28.17 -21.37
CA PRO A 5 5.87 -28.24 -21.19
C PRO A 5 5.48 -28.73 -19.79
N GLU A 6 6.33 -29.52 -19.12
CA GLU A 6 6.16 -30.05 -17.77
C GLU A 6 6.22 -28.97 -16.66
N TYR A 7 6.61 -27.74 -16.99
CA TYR A 7 6.61 -26.61 -16.08
C TYR A 7 5.24 -25.93 -15.96
N TYR A 8 4.25 -26.37 -16.72
CA TYR A 8 2.92 -25.77 -16.71
C TYR A 8 1.90 -26.71 -16.09
N VAL A 9 0.82 -26.16 -15.54
CA VAL A 9 -0.27 -26.98 -14.98
C VAL A 9 -1.02 -27.64 -16.14
N PRO A 10 -1.07 -28.99 -16.19
CA PRO A 10 -1.72 -29.71 -17.27
C PRO A 10 -3.25 -29.68 -17.11
N GLY A 11 -3.95 -29.76 -18.24
CA GLY A 11 -5.38 -30.01 -18.31
C GLY A 11 -5.70 -31.27 -19.12
N THR A 12 -6.97 -31.65 -19.14
CA THR A 12 -7.50 -32.79 -19.91
C THR A 12 -8.48 -32.32 -20.97
N GLU A 13 -8.75 -33.15 -21.99
CA GLU A 13 -9.76 -32.86 -23.02
C GLU A 13 -11.15 -32.63 -22.40
N ALA A 14 -11.48 -33.35 -21.31
CA ALA A 14 -12.73 -33.15 -20.57
C ALA A 14 -12.78 -31.78 -19.88
N GLN A 15 -11.70 -31.37 -19.21
CA GLN A 15 -11.62 -30.05 -18.56
C GLN A 15 -11.66 -28.92 -19.58
N LEU A 16 -11.00 -29.08 -20.74
CA LEU A 16 -11.06 -28.09 -21.81
C LEU A 16 -12.48 -27.96 -22.39
N ALA A 17 -13.19 -29.07 -22.56
CA ALA A 17 -14.57 -29.05 -23.04
C ALA A 17 -15.54 -28.42 -22.03
N GLU A 18 -15.36 -28.68 -20.73
CA GLU A 18 -16.23 -28.18 -19.67
C GLU A 18 -15.90 -26.72 -19.29
N GLN A 19 -14.63 -26.35 -19.29
CA GLN A 19 -14.12 -25.06 -18.82
C GLN A 19 -13.15 -24.44 -19.85
N PRO A 20 -13.61 -24.14 -21.08
CA PRO A 20 -12.76 -23.62 -22.15
C PRO A 20 -12.12 -22.26 -21.81
N GLN A 21 -12.65 -21.53 -20.84
CA GLN A 21 -12.09 -20.28 -20.34
C GLN A 21 -10.88 -20.47 -19.40
N ASN A 22 -10.63 -21.70 -18.92
CA ASN A 22 -9.55 -22.01 -17.98
C ASN A 22 -8.41 -22.82 -18.62
N TYR A 23 -8.61 -23.37 -19.82
CA TYR A 23 -7.63 -24.24 -20.47
C TYR A 23 -7.51 -23.91 -21.96
N ILE A 24 -6.35 -24.22 -22.52
CA ILE A 24 -6.09 -24.10 -23.96
C ILE A 24 -5.25 -25.27 -24.46
N LYS A 25 -5.54 -25.72 -25.67
CA LYS A 25 -4.69 -26.66 -26.41
C LYS A 25 -3.55 -25.91 -27.08
N VAL A 26 -2.32 -26.33 -26.78
CA VAL A 26 -1.08 -25.75 -27.29
C VAL A 26 -0.35 -26.80 -28.12
N GLU A 27 0.06 -26.42 -29.33
CA GLU A 27 0.89 -27.26 -30.20
C GLU A 27 2.35 -27.21 -29.74
N LEU A 28 2.96 -28.39 -29.60
CA LEU A 28 4.32 -28.62 -29.15
C LEU A 28 5.13 -29.36 -30.24
N PRO A 29 6.47 -29.33 -30.19
CA PRO A 29 7.28 -30.03 -31.18
C PRO A 29 7.02 -31.54 -31.26
N GLN A 30 6.61 -32.18 -30.15
CA GLN A 30 6.32 -33.62 -30.08
C GLN A 30 4.82 -33.96 -30.00
N GLY A 31 3.90 -33.02 -30.30
CA GLY A 31 2.46 -33.26 -30.26
C GLY A 31 1.66 -32.04 -29.81
N SER A 32 0.62 -32.24 -29.02
CA SER A 32 -0.11 -31.14 -28.38
C SER A 32 -0.28 -31.42 -26.89
N ALA A 33 -0.43 -30.36 -26.10
CA ALA A 33 -0.76 -30.42 -24.68
C ALA A 33 -1.91 -29.48 -24.37
N ILE A 34 -2.73 -29.85 -23.39
CA ILE A 34 -3.73 -28.95 -22.83
C ILE A 34 -3.13 -28.36 -21.56
N LEU A 35 -3.07 -27.04 -21.49
CA LEU A 35 -2.48 -26.30 -20.38
C LEU A 35 -3.50 -25.34 -19.78
N ALA A 36 -3.41 -25.13 -18.47
CA ALA A 36 -4.25 -24.17 -17.79
C ALA A 36 -3.77 -22.74 -18.01
N TYR A 37 -4.71 -21.81 -18.16
CA TYR A 37 -4.43 -20.38 -18.03
C TYR A 37 -4.10 -20.02 -16.57
N GLY A 38 -3.31 -18.97 -16.35
CA GLY A 38 -3.13 -18.43 -14.99
C GLY A 38 -4.47 -17.96 -14.41
N ARG A 39 -4.72 -18.19 -13.12
CA ARG A 39 -5.91 -17.67 -12.41
C ARG A 39 -5.71 -17.64 -10.90
N ASP A 40 -6.65 -16.99 -10.22
CA ASP A 40 -6.83 -17.10 -8.78
C ASP A 40 -7.99 -18.06 -8.43
N PRO A 41 -8.29 -18.32 -7.14
CA PRO A 41 -9.38 -19.21 -6.73
C PRO A 41 -10.80 -18.70 -7.02
N TYR A 42 -10.97 -17.45 -7.45
CA TYR A 42 -12.26 -16.74 -7.51
C TYR A 42 -12.69 -16.36 -8.93
N PHE A 43 -11.75 -16.26 -9.87
CA PHE A 43 -12.00 -15.87 -11.25
C PHE A 43 -11.52 -16.93 -12.25
N ASP A 44 -12.07 -16.86 -13.46
CA ASP A 44 -11.61 -17.66 -14.59
C ASP A 44 -10.21 -17.24 -15.07
N GLY A 45 -9.63 -18.06 -15.95
CA GLY A 45 -8.32 -17.91 -16.54
C GLY A 45 -8.06 -16.56 -17.20
N TRP A 46 -6.88 -15.98 -16.93
CA TRP A 46 -6.32 -14.87 -17.72
C TRP A 46 -5.84 -15.40 -19.07
N PRO A 47 -6.51 -15.09 -20.19
CA PRO A 47 -6.30 -15.77 -21.48
C PRO A 47 -4.94 -15.47 -22.13
N ASP A 48 -4.20 -14.50 -21.61
CA ASP A 48 -2.87 -14.10 -22.06
C ASP A 48 -1.72 -14.76 -21.26
N THR A 49 -2.02 -15.63 -20.29
CA THR A 49 -1.01 -16.26 -19.42
C THR A 49 -1.23 -17.76 -19.29
N LEU A 50 -0.15 -18.56 -19.21
CA LEU A 50 -0.23 -19.98 -18.85
C LEU A 50 0.27 -20.17 -17.41
N GLN A 51 -0.43 -21.03 -16.65
CA GLN A 51 -0.08 -21.27 -15.25
C GLN A 51 1.17 -22.14 -15.12
N LEU A 52 2.16 -21.61 -14.40
CA LEU A 52 3.33 -22.37 -13.97
C LEU A 52 2.99 -23.33 -12.82
N ASN A 53 3.48 -24.57 -12.89
CA ASN A 53 3.26 -25.64 -11.92
C ASN A 53 4.31 -25.61 -10.81
N TYR A 54 4.08 -24.83 -9.75
CA TYR A 54 5.01 -24.75 -8.61
C TYR A 54 5.10 -26.04 -7.79
N GLY A 55 4.21 -27.03 -8.00
CA GLY A 55 4.39 -28.38 -7.47
C GLY A 55 5.53 -29.16 -8.12
N ASN A 56 6.10 -28.67 -9.23
CA ASN A 56 7.29 -29.25 -9.87
C ASN A 56 8.59 -28.64 -9.28
N PRO A 57 9.44 -29.43 -8.58
CA PRO A 57 10.69 -28.92 -7.98
C PRO A 57 11.70 -28.34 -8.99
N ALA A 58 11.72 -28.88 -10.22
CA ALA A 58 12.59 -28.37 -11.28
C ALA A 58 12.17 -26.95 -11.70
N LEU A 59 10.87 -26.68 -11.76
CA LEU A 59 10.36 -25.34 -12.02
C LEU A 59 10.70 -24.38 -10.89
N GLN A 60 10.52 -24.76 -9.61
CA GLN A 60 10.90 -23.89 -8.49
C GLN A 60 12.40 -23.52 -8.55
N THR A 61 13.25 -24.47 -8.92
CA THR A 61 14.69 -24.23 -9.10
C THR A 61 14.93 -23.23 -10.23
N ALA A 62 14.32 -23.45 -11.40
CA ALA A 62 14.45 -22.58 -12.56
C ALA A 62 13.96 -21.15 -12.28
N MET A 63 12.80 -20.98 -11.62
CA MET A 63 12.29 -19.65 -11.26
C MET A 63 13.18 -18.95 -10.23
N SER A 64 13.72 -19.68 -9.26
CA SER A 64 14.68 -19.11 -8.29
C SER A 64 15.97 -18.66 -8.97
N GLU A 65 16.44 -19.38 -9.99
CA GLU A 65 17.61 -18.98 -10.79
C GLU A 65 17.33 -17.76 -11.66
N GLU A 66 16.14 -17.66 -12.25
CA GLU A 66 15.76 -16.47 -13.02
C GLU A 66 15.64 -15.23 -12.12
N LEU A 67 15.09 -15.35 -10.89
CA LEU A 67 15.10 -14.27 -9.91
C LEU A 67 16.54 -13.82 -9.56
N LEU A 68 17.46 -14.77 -9.33
CA LEU A 68 18.87 -14.48 -9.07
C LEU A 68 19.56 -13.83 -10.29
N LYS A 69 19.18 -14.20 -11.50
CA LYS A 69 19.72 -13.59 -12.73
C LYS A 69 19.21 -12.17 -12.94
N ILE A 70 17.93 -11.92 -12.70
CA ILE A 70 17.33 -10.57 -12.84
C ILE A 70 17.89 -9.63 -11.78
N SER A 71 18.10 -10.11 -10.55
CA SER A 71 18.66 -9.30 -9.44
C SER A 71 20.06 -8.73 -9.71
N GLN A 72 20.77 -9.20 -10.73
CA GLN A 72 22.05 -8.61 -11.15
C GLN A 72 21.89 -7.23 -11.80
N TRP A 73 20.67 -6.86 -12.20
CA TRP A 73 20.38 -5.68 -13.02
C TRP A 73 19.49 -4.63 -12.33
N CYS A 74 19.07 -4.89 -11.09
CA CYS A 74 18.21 -3.98 -10.33
C CYS A 74 18.47 -4.11 -8.83
N ASP A 75 17.87 -3.22 -8.02
CA ASP A 75 17.98 -3.22 -6.55
C ASP A 75 16.79 -3.89 -5.86
N GLY A 76 15.77 -4.27 -6.63
CA GLY A 76 14.57 -4.89 -6.10
C GLY A 76 13.59 -5.36 -7.16
N LEU A 77 12.61 -6.15 -6.72
CA LEU A 77 11.53 -6.69 -7.56
C LEU A 77 10.17 -6.49 -6.91
N ARG A 78 9.21 -6.05 -7.72
CA ARG A 78 7.78 -6.20 -7.41
C ARG A 78 7.30 -7.52 -7.97
N CYS A 79 6.87 -8.41 -7.09
CA CYS A 79 6.33 -9.72 -7.42
C CYS A 79 4.81 -9.61 -7.58
N ASP A 80 4.34 -9.84 -8.80
CA ASP A 80 2.92 -9.87 -9.17
C ASP A 80 2.21 -11.04 -8.48
N MET A 81 1.00 -10.79 -7.98
CA MET A 81 0.11 -11.79 -7.37
C MET A 81 0.83 -12.78 -6.43
N ALA A 82 1.73 -12.28 -5.57
CA ALA A 82 2.71 -13.12 -4.87
C ALA A 82 2.07 -14.16 -3.94
N MET A 83 0.89 -13.86 -3.39
CA MET A 83 0.15 -14.78 -2.52
C MET A 83 -0.37 -16.02 -3.23
N LEU A 84 -0.49 -16.02 -4.57
CA LEU A 84 -0.92 -17.20 -5.32
C LEU A 84 0.07 -18.37 -5.24
N LEU A 85 1.33 -18.09 -4.89
CA LEU A 85 2.37 -19.11 -4.71
C LEU A 85 2.45 -19.66 -3.29
N LEU A 86 1.59 -19.19 -2.37
CA LEU A 86 1.49 -19.80 -1.04
C LEU A 86 0.93 -21.22 -1.15
N PRO A 87 1.48 -22.21 -0.42
CA PRO A 87 1.08 -23.61 -0.56
C PRO A 87 -0.42 -23.87 -0.45
N GLU A 88 -1.08 -23.33 0.59
CA GLU A 88 -2.53 -23.45 0.76
C GLU A 88 -3.33 -22.86 -0.41
N ILE A 89 -2.92 -21.72 -0.95
CA ILE A 89 -3.61 -21.07 -2.07
C ILE A 89 -3.40 -21.88 -3.35
N PHE A 90 -2.16 -22.28 -3.64
CA PHE A 90 -1.84 -23.06 -4.82
C PHE A 90 -2.58 -24.41 -4.83
N GLN A 91 -2.59 -25.11 -3.68
CA GLN A 91 -3.34 -26.35 -3.50
C GLN A 91 -4.85 -26.13 -3.70
N ARG A 92 -5.41 -25.05 -3.17
CA ARG A 92 -6.85 -24.73 -3.33
C ARG A 92 -7.21 -24.46 -4.79
N THR A 93 -6.37 -23.75 -5.53
CA THR A 93 -6.64 -23.37 -6.93
C THR A 93 -6.45 -24.54 -7.90
N TRP A 94 -5.43 -25.37 -7.65
CA TRP A 94 -4.94 -26.35 -8.64
C TRP A 94 -5.04 -27.81 -8.20
N GLY A 95 -5.33 -28.07 -6.92
CA GLY A 95 -5.30 -29.43 -6.37
C GLY A 95 -3.89 -30.02 -6.26
N ILE A 96 -2.85 -29.19 -6.41
CA ILE A 96 -1.44 -29.61 -6.45
C ILE A 96 -0.73 -29.13 -5.19
N THR A 97 -0.09 -30.06 -4.48
CA THR A 97 0.71 -29.73 -3.29
C THR A 97 2.04 -29.16 -3.73
N THR A 98 2.47 -28.08 -3.09
CA THR A 98 3.74 -27.40 -3.38
C THR A 98 4.51 -27.14 -2.10
N GLU A 99 5.84 -27.25 -2.20
CA GLU A 99 6.75 -26.77 -1.16
C GLU A 99 6.76 -25.23 -1.15
N PRO A 100 7.04 -24.58 0.00
CA PRO A 100 7.19 -23.13 0.08
C PRO A 100 8.29 -22.63 -0.87
N PHE A 101 7.91 -21.73 -1.78
CA PHE A 101 8.80 -21.16 -2.78
C PHE A 101 9.54 -19.91 -2.29
N TRP A 102 8.79 -18.96 -1.71
CA TRP A 102 9.30 -17.61 -1.42
C TRP A 102 10.49 -17.60 -0.47
N ASP A 103 10.44 -18.37 0.63
CA ASP A 103 11.52 -18.42 1.62
C ASP A 103 12.86 -18.78 0.97
N LYS A 104 12.87 -19.86 0.17
CA LYS A 104 14.05 -20.37 -0.51
C LYS A 104 14.53 -19.40 -1.59
N ALA A 105 13.60 -18.86 -2.38
CA ALA A 105 13.91 -17.97 -3.50
C ALA A 105 14.49 -16.62 -3.02
N ILE A 106 13.88 -16.01 -2.01
CA ILE A 106 14.33 -14.75 -1.41
C ILE A 106 15.68 -14.94 -0.72
N GLN A 107 15.85 -16.02 0.05
CA GLN A 107 17.13 -16.33 0.68
C GLN A 107 18.25 -16.46 -0.37
N LYS A 108 18.02 -17.21 -1.45
CA LYS A 108 19.01 -17.39 -2.53
C LYS A 108 19.46 -16.07 -3.15
N VAL A 109 18.55 -15.12 -3.34
CA VAL A 109 18.89 -13.78 -3.85
C VAL A 109 19.69 -13.00 -2.81
N ARG A 110 19.24 -12.99 -1.55
CA ARG A 110 19.88 -12.23 -0.47
C ARG A 110 21.27 -12.74 -0.08
N GLU A 111 21.55 -14.03 -0.25
CA GLU A 111 22.90 -14.59 -0.10
C GLU A 111 23.91 -13.91 -1.05
N ARG A 112 23.45 -13.42 -2.20
CA ARG A 112 24.29 -12.68 -3.17
C ARG A 112 24.13 -11.16 -3.07
N TYR A 113 22.92 -10.69 -2.79
CA TYR A 113 22.52 -9.28 -2.75
C TYR A 113 21.76 -8.99 -1.43
N PRO A 114 22.47 -8.78 -0.30
CA PRO A 114 21.84 -8.71 1.02
C PRO A 114 20.78 -7.60 1.17
N ASP A 115 20.94 -6.49 0.47
CA ASP A 115 20.06 -5.32 0.53
C ASP A 115 18.96 -5.34 -0.55
N PHE A 116 18.78 -6.46 -1.26
CA PHE A 116 17.81 -6.57 -2.36
C PHE A 116 16.37 -6.52 -1.84
N ILE A 117 15.56 -5.64 -2.42
CA ILE A 117 14.20 -5.35 -1.95
C ILE A 117 13.16 -6.19 -2.70
N PHE A 118 12.30 -6.88 -1.95
CA PHE A 118 11.13 -7.57 -2.48
C PHE A 118 9.83 -6.85 -2.08
N ILE A 119 9.00 -6.55 -3.07
CA ILE A 119 7.68 -5.96 -2.89
C ILE A 119 6.64 -6.97 -3.39
N ALA A 120 5.75 -7.44 -2.52
CA ALA A 120 4.64 -8.29 -2.92
C ALA A 120 3.43 -7.44 -3.29
N GLU A 121 2.87 -7.69 -4.48
CA GLU A 121 1.42 -7.54 -4.64
C GLU A 121 0.73 -8.68 -3.90
N VAL A 122 -0.26 -8.33 -3.07
CA VAL A 122 -0.95 -9.27 -2.21
C VAL A 122 -2.33 -8.75 -1.85
N TYR A 123 -3.24 -9.70 -1.65
CA TYR A 123 -4.63 -9.47 -1.26
C TYR A 123 -5.06 -10.50 -0.20
N TRP A 124 -6.30 -10.38 0.27
CA TRP A 124 -6.98 -11.33 1.18
C TRP A 124 -6.38 -11.42 2.60
N ASP A 125 -5.89 -10.31 3.14
CA ASP A 125 -5.29 -10.24 4.48
C ASP A 125 -4.04 -11.14 4.64
N LEU A 126 -3.36 -11.45 3.53
CA LEU A 126 -2.13 -12.25 3.48
C LEU A 126 -0.85 -11.40 3.51
N GLU A 127 -0.98 -10.09 3.64
CA GLU A 127 0.13 -9.13 3.73
C GLU A 127 1.09 -9.54 4.86
N TRP A 128 0.56 -9.75 6.07
CA TRP A 128 1.41 -10.15 7.21
C TRP A 128 2.14 -11.47 6.96
N THR A 129 1.43 -12.46 6.41
CA THR A 129 2.02 -13.76 6.05
C THR A 129 3.21 -13.59 5.10
N LEU A 130 3.06 -12.85 4.01
CA LEU A 130 4.16 -12.62 3.08
C LEU A 130 5.30 -11.78 3.67
N GLN A 131 5.02 -10.83 4.56
CA GLN A 131 6.06 -10.12 5.31
C GLN A 131 6.90 -11.07 6.18
N GLN A 132 6.30 -12.15 6.71
CA GLN A 132 7.03 -13.18 7.45
C GLN A 132 7.85 -14.10 6.52
N HIS A 133 7.40 -14.31 5.28
CA HIS A 133 8.16 -15.02 4.23
C HIS A 133 9.30 -14.19 3.62
N GLY A 134 9.64 -13.05 4.23
CA GLY A 134 10.83 -12.27 3.89
C GLY A 134 10.60 -11.10 2.94
N PHE A 135 9.38 -10.83 2.48
CA PHE A 135 9.09 -9.62 1.70
C PHE A 135 9.33 -8.36 2.55
N ASP A 136 10.03 -7.38 1.95
CA ASP A 136 10.32 -6.09 2.59
C ASP A 136 9.07 -5.21 2.61
N TYR A 137 8.28 -5.26 1.53
CA TYR A 137 7.03 -4.54 1.43
C TYR A 137 5.89 -5.38 0.86
N THR A 138 4.67 -5.08 1.29
CA THR A 138 3.43 -5.64 0.76
C THR A 138 2.48 -4.52 0.40
N TYR A 139 1.78 -4.63 -0.73
CA TYR A 139 0.73 -3.67 -1.10
C TYR A 139 -0.28 -3.52 0.04
N ASP A 140 -0.56 -2.28 0.45
CA ASP A 140 -1.58 -1.99 1.46
C ASP A 140 -2.93 -1.71 0.79
N LYS A 141 -3.48 -2.75 0.15
CA LYS A 141 -4.79 -2.64 -0.51
C LYS A 141 -5.90 -2.37 0.50
N ARG A 142 -5.77 -2.92 1.70
CA ARG A 142 -6.75 -2.77 2.78
C ARG A 142 -6.93 -1.30 3.19
N LEU A 143 -5.85 -0.55 3.37
CA LEU A 143 -5.96 0.89 3.63
C LEU A 143 -6.60 1.64 2.46
N TYR A 144 -6.16 1.35 1.24
CA TYR A 144 -6.72 1.97 0.03
C TYR A 144 -8.25 1.78 -0.04
N ASP A 145 -8.74 0.55 0.15
CA ASP A 145 -10.18 0.25 0.11
C ASP A 145 -10.95 0.97 1.21
N ARG A 146 -10.43 0.96 2.45
CA ARG A 146 -11.05 1.66 3.59
C ARG A 146 -11.14 3.17 3.36
N LEU A 147 -10.09 3.77 2.77
CA LEU A 147 -10.09 5.19 2.41
C LEU A 147 -11.11 5.47 1.30
N ARG A 148 -11.15 4.63 0.25
CA ARG A 148 -12.08 4.77 -0.87
C ARG A 148 -13.54 4.66 -0.44
N GLU A 149 -13.84 3.72 0.44
CA GLU A 149 -15.18 3.52 1.03
C GLU A 149 -15.56 4.61 2.03
N GLN A 150 -14.61 5.43 2.48
CA GLN A 150 -14.80 6.53 3.44
C GLN A 150 -15.33 6.06 4.80
N HIS A 151 -15.03 4.82 5.17
CA HIS A 151 -15.37 4.25 6.47
C HIS A 151 -14.31 4.62 7.52
N ILE A 152 -14.57 5.70 8.25
CA ILE A 152 -13.63 6.31 9.23
C ILE A 152 -13.10 5.30 10.24
N ARG A 153 -13.98 4.54 10.89
CA ARG A 153 -13.60 3.62 11.96
C ARG A 153 -12.64 2.53 11.44
N PRO A 154 -12.95 1.81 10.34
CA PRO A 154 -11.98 0.91 9.71
C PRO A 154 -10.65 1.56 9.32
N VAL A 155 -10.66 2.80 8.81
CA VAL A 155 -9.41 3.54 8.50
C VAL A 155 -8.58 3.75 9.77
N LYS A 156 -9.21 4.19 10.87
CA LYS A 156 -8.53 4.40 12.15
C LYS A 156 -8.02 3.09 12.75
N GLU A 157 -8.81 2.02 12.70
CA GLU A 157 -8.45 0.67 13.15
C GLU A 157 -7.27 0.10 12.36
N HIS A 158 -7.13 0.45 11.07
CA HIS A 158 -5.97 0.07 10.27
C HIS A 158 -4.65 0.51 10.91
N PHE A 159 -4.61 1.73 11.44
CA PHE A 159 -3.41 2.33 12.00
C PHE A 159 -3.06 1.83 13.42
N TRP A 160 -3.93 1.02 14.04
CA TRP A 160 -3.63 0.32 15.30
C TRP A 160 -2.88 -1.00 15.10
N ALA A 161 -2.75 -1.50 13.88
CA ALA A 161 -1.92 -2.68 13.62
C ALA A 161 -0.44 -2.40 13.94
N ASP A 162 0.30 -3.47 14.26
CA ASP A 162 1.69 -3.40 14.72
C ASP A 162 2.58 -2.55 13.80
N LEU A 163 3.50 -1.80 14.40
CA LEU A 163 4.44 -0.96 13.66
C LEU A 163 5.30 -1.75 12.66
N ASP A 164 5.64 -3.01 12.97
CA ASP A 164 6.40 -3.87 12.06
C ASP A 164 5.58 -4.21 10.80
N TYR A 165 4.27 -4.34 10.94
CA TYR A 165 3.36 -4.43 9.78
C TYR A 165 3.32 -3.11 9.02
N GLN A 166 3.09 -1.98 9.72
CA GLN A 166 2.96 -0.66 9.08
C GLN A 166 4.21 -0.26 8.30
N LYS A 167 5.41 -0.51 8.85
CA LYS A 167 6.69 -0.16 8.20
C LYS A 167 6.95 -0.97 6.93
N LYS A 168 6.36 -2.16 6.82
CA LYS A 168 6.44 -3.04 5.65
C LYS A 168 5.22 -2.90 4.71
N SER A 169 4.35 -1.92 4.93
CA SER A 169 3.24 -1.63 4.02
C SER A 169 3.68 -0.68 2.90
N ALA A 170 3.39 -1.03 1.64
CA ALA A 170 3.49 -0.13 0.51
C ALA A 170 2.20 0.67 0.38
N ARG A 171 2.28 1.96 0.70
CA ARG A 171 1.19 2.93 0.77
C ARG A 171 0.96 3.58 -0.59
N PHE A 172 -0.24 3.43 -1.15
CA PHE A 172 -0.61 4.01 -2.44
C PHE A 172 -2.06 4.51 -2.43
N LEU A 173 -2.38 5.43 -3.33
CA LEU A 173 -3.75 5.88 -3.60
C LEU A 173 -4.27 5.48 -4.99
N GLU A 174 -3.38 4.99 -5.86
CA GLU A 174 -3.71 4.41 -7.15
C GLU A 174 -2.50 3.58 -7.60
N ASN A 175 -2.75 2.63 -8.50
CA ASN A 175 -1.75 1.88 -9.23
C ASN A 175 -2.31 1.61 -10.65
N HIS A 176 -1.77 0.62 -11.36
CA HIS A 176 -2.22 0.30 -12.71
C HIS A 176 -3.56 -0.47 -12.75
N ASP A 177 -3.91 -1.17 -11.67
CA ASP A 177 -5.15 -1.95 -11.55
C ASP A 177 -6.29 -1.15 -10.91
N GLU A 178 -5.96 -0.16 -10.09
CA GLU A 178 -6.94 0.71 -9.44
C GLU A 178 -7.34 1.90 -10.32
N PRO A 179 -8.55 2.43 -10.14
CA PRO A 179 -8.94 3.69 -10.75
C PRO A 179 -8.05 4.85 -10.28
N ARG A 180 -7.97 5.89 -11.11
CA ARG A 180 -7.21 7.12 -10.80
C ARG A 180 -7.73 7.76 -9.52
N ALA A 181 -6.82 8.10 -8.62
CA ALA A 181 -7.12 8.75 -7.36
C ALA A 181 -7.88 10.06 -7.56
N ALA A 182 -7.54 10.84 -8.60
CA ALA A 182 -8.24 12.09 -8.92
C ALA A 182 -9.71 11.90 -9.37
N THR A 183 -10.08 10.69 -9.79
CA THR A 183 -11.46 10.31 -10.15
C THR A 183 -12.16 9.62 -8.98
N THR A 184 -11.41 8.82 -8.20
CA THR A 184 -11.92 8.07 -7.06
C THR A 184 -12.18 8.93 -5.83
N PHE A 185 -11.31 9.90 -5.57
CA PHE A 185 -11.38 10.79 -4.43
C PHE A 185 -11.73 12.21 -4.90
N PRO A 186 -12.92 12.72 -4.57
CA PRO A 186 -13.28 14.11 -4.81
C PRO A 186 -12.28 15.11 -4.19
N PRO A 187 -12.28 16.38 -4.64
CA PRO A 187 -11.46 17.42 -4.03
C PRO A 187 -11.68 17.52 -2.51
N GLY A 188 -10.61 17.72 -1.74
CA GLY A 188 -10.61 17.65 -0.27
C GLY A 188 -10.38 16.24 0.24
N ILE A 189 -11.18 15.27 -0.23
CA ILE A 189 -11.03 13.85 0.13
C ILE A 189 -9.68 13.31 -0.39
N HIS A 190 -9.27 13.70 -1.60
CA HIS A 190 -7.99 13.28 -2.17
C HIS A 190 -6.81 13.74 -1.32
N GLN A 191 -6.79 15.02 -0.90
CA GLN A 191 -5.76 15.54 -0.01
C GLN A 191 -5.79 14.84 1.34
N ALA A 192 -6.97 14.67 1.94
CA ALA A 192 -7.14 13.98 3.22
C ALA A 192 -6.62 12.53 3.18
N ALA A 193 -7.00 11.78 2.15
CA ALA A 193 -6.53 10.41 1.92
C ALA A 193 -5.01 10.37 1.70
N ALA A 194 -4.44 11.35 0.99
CA ALA A 194 -3.00 11.45 0.78
C ALA A 194 -2.23 11.75 2.08
N ILE A 195 -2.74 12.63 2.94
CA ILE A 195 -2.13 12.88 4.25
C ILE A 195 -2.12 11.59 5.08
N LEU A 196 -3.25 10.88 5.18
CA LEU A 196 -3.33 9.61 5.91
C LEU A 196 -2.39 8.54 5.34
N THR A 197 -2.33 8.42 4.02
CA THR A 197 -1.53 7.40 3.32
C THR A 197 -0.03 7.65 3.46
N TYR A 198 0.42 8.90 3.29
CA TYR A 198 1.85 9.19 3.13
C TYR A 198 2.53 9.71 4.40
N PHE A 199 1.79 10.18 5.42
CA PHE A 199 2.35 10.45 6.75
C PHE A 199 2.34 9.22 7.68
N CYS A 200 1.80 8.09 7.24
CA CYS A 200 1.96 6.80 7.93
C CYS A 200 3.33 6.15 7.57
N PRO A 201 3.92 5.30 8.43
CA PRO A 201 5.12 4.54 8.09
C PRO A 201 4.91 3.62 6.88
N GLY A 202 5.99 3.29 6.19
CA GLY A 202 5.98 2.38 5.04
C GLY A 202 6.53 2.99 3.76
N LEU A 203 6.55 2.17 2.70
CA LEU A 203 6.98 2.60 1.36
C LEU A 203 5.91 3.50 0.75
N ARG A 204 6.26 4.74 0.43
CA ARG A 204 5.36 5.69 -0.22
C ARG A 204 5.40 5.47 -1.72
N PHE A 205 4.31 4.95 -2.28
CA PHE A 205 4.23 4.53 -3.67
C PHE A 205 3.27 5.42 -4.45
N TYR A 206 3.79 6.10 -5.48
CA TYR A 206 3.04 7.05 -6.31
C TYR A 206 3.00 6.55 -7.75
N HIS A 207 1.80 6.44 -8.32
CA HIS A 207 1.63 6.04 -9.70
C HIS A 207 1.81 7.22 -10.66
N GLN A 208 2.30 6.94 -11.88
CA GLN A 208 2.56 7.96 -12.89
C GLN A 208 1.29 8.75 -13.23
N GLY A 209 1.31 10.07 -13.01
CA GLY A 209 0.19 10.96 -13.27
C GLY A 209 -0.64 11.31 -12.03
N GLN A 210 -0.49 10.58 -10.92
CA GLN A 210 -1.18 10.89 -9.66
C GLN A 210 -0.84 12.29 -9.16
N LEU A 211 0.46 12.64 -9.15
CA LEU A 211 0.94 13.95 -8.72
C LEU A 211 0.47 15.10 -9.62
N LEU A 212 0.01 14.79 -10.84
CA LEU A 212 -0.49 15.75 -11.82
C LEU A 212 -2.03 15.81 -11.83
N GLY A 213 -2.72 14.97 -11.06
CA GLY A 213 -4.18 14.91 -11.04
C GLY A 213 -4.78 14.29 -12.31
N TRP A 214 -4.07 13.40 -13.00
CA TRP A 214 -4.61 12.71 -14.18
C TRP A 214 -5.78 11.78 -13.82
N GLN A 215 -6.85 11.83 -14.62
CA GLN A 215 -8.14 11.19 -14.30
C GLN A 215 -8.45 9.97 -15.17
N LYS A 216 -7.82 9.85 -16.34
CA LYS A 216 -8.01 8.70 -17.23
C LYS A 216 -7.10 7.56 -16.81
N LYS A 217 -7.71 6.42 -16.48
CA LYS A 217 -7.03 5.12 -16.34
C LYS A 217 -6.70 4.61 -17.74
N ILE A 218 -5.48 4.12 -17.92
CA ILE A 218 -5.01 3.54 -19.18
C ILE A 218 -4.87 2.03 -18.92
N SER A 219 -5.36 1.20 -19.84
CA SER A 219 -5.12 -0.23 -19.77
C SER A 219 -3.63 -0.51 -19.97
N VAL A 220 -3.05 -1.41 -19.18
CA VAL A 220 -1.64 -1.81 -19.33
C VAL A 220 -1.34 -2.45 -20.70
N HIS A 221 -2.35 -3.00 -21.38
CA HIS A 221 -2.22 -3.52 -22.74
C HIS A 221 -2.19 -2.42 -23.81
N LEU A 222 -2.67 -1.22 -23.48
CA LEU A 222 -2.62 -0.05 -24.34
C LEU A 222 -1.31 0.69 -24.05
N CYS A 223 -0.26 0.42 -24.83
CA CYS A 223 1.02 1.14 -24.80
C CYS A 223 0.93 2.61 -25.28
N ARG A 224 -0.22 3.26 -25.10
CA ARG A 224 -0.52 4.65 -25.44
C ARG A 224 -1.55 5.22 -24.47
N GLY A 225 -1.43 6.50 -24.18
CA GLY A 225 -2.37 7.25 -23.35
C GLY A 225 -2.79 8.55 -24.01
N PRO A 226 -3.95 9.10 -23.64
CA PRO A 226 -4.29 10.47 -24.02
C PRO A 226 -3.38 11.45 -23.28
N GLU A 227 -3.05 12.56 -23.93
CA GLU A 227 -2.53 13.72 -23.21
C GLU A 227 -3.59 14.22 -22.21
N GLN A 228 -3.14 14.59 -21.01
CA GLN A 228 -4.00 15.04 -19.94
C GLN A 228 -3.46 16.34 -19.34
N PRO A 229 -4.31 17.37 -19.18
CA PRO A 229 -3.89 18.58 -18.49
C PRO A 229 -3.51 18.25 -17.04
N THR A 230 -2.55 19.01 -16.52
CA THR A 230 -2.21 18.95 -15.10
C THR A 230 -3.25 19.74 -14.30
N ASP A 231 -3.71 19.20 -13.17
CA ASP A 231 -4.42 19.95 -12.13
C ASP A 231 -3.40 20.74 -11.29
N PRO A 232 -3.35 22.09 -11.39
CA PRO A 232 -2.37 22.89 -10.67
C PRO A 232 -2.53 22.82 -9.14
N SER A 233 -3.75 22.62 -8.65
CA SER A 233 -4.05 22.55 -7.21
C SER A 233 -3.47 21.25 -6.63
N LEU A 234 -3.77 20.11 -7.25
CA LEU A 234 -3.21 18.82 -6.82
C LEU A 234 -1.70 18.77 -7.01
N GLN A 235 -1.16 19.32 -8.11
CA GLN A 235 0.28 19.41 -8.31
C GLN A 235 0.96 20.25 -7.22
N GLY A 236 0.38 21.40 -6.87
CA GLY A 236 0.87 22.24 -5.79
C GLY A 236 0.86 21.52 -4.44
N PHE A 237 -0.26 20.86 -4.12
CA PHE A 237 -0.40 20.04 -2.92
C PHE A 237 0.66 18.93 -2.84
N TYR A 238 0.80 18.11 -3.89
CA TYR A 238 1.79 17.03 -3.90
C TYR A 238 3.23 17.53 -3.87
N ARG A 239 3.53 18.66 -4.51
CA ARG A 239 4.85 19.30 -4.41
C ARG A 239 5.16 19.68 -2.96
N GLN A 240 4.21 20.29 -2.25
CA GLN A 240 4.37 20.63 -0.85
C GLN A 240 4.47 19.38 0.03
N LEU A 241 3.60 18.38 -0.19
CA LEU A 241 3.62 17.10 0.51
C LEU A 241 5.00 16.44 0.41
N LEU A 242 5.53 16.30 -0.81
CA LEU A 242 6.85 15.69 -1.04
C LEU A 242 7.99 16.52 -0.44
N LYS A 243 7.86 17.86 -0.41
CA LYS A 243 8.82 18.74 0.28
C LYS A 243 8.83 18.46 1.78
N VAL A 244 7.66 18.31 2.40
CA VAL A 244 7.52 18.01 3.83
C VAL A 244 8.03 16.61 4.16
N LEU A 245 7.62 15.59 3.41
CA LEU A 245 8.03 14.19 3.60
C LEU A 245 9.53 13.92 3.34
N ARG A 246 10.28 14.93 2.85
CA ARG A 246 11.75 14.89 2.77
C ARG A 246 12.43 15.17 4.11
N LEU A 247 11.75 15.79 5.08
CA LEU A 247 12.30 16.04 6.40
C LEU A 247 12.62 14.70 7.08
N SER A 248 13.78 14.64 7.75
CA SER A 248 14.31 13.41 8.36
C SER A 248 13.35 12.75 9.33
N MET A 249 12.58 13.55 10.09
CA MET A 249 11.56 13.04 11.02
C MET A 249 10.55 12.11 10.33
N PHE A 250 10.09 12.42 9.12
CA PHE A 250 9.08 11.63 8.40
C PHE A 250 9.68 10.44 7.64
N ARG A 251 10.98 10.18 7.80
CA ARG A 251 11.68 9.06 7.16
C ARG A 251 12.23 8.09 8.19
N ASN A 252 12.84 8.65 9.24
CA ASN A 252 13.62 7.90 10.21
C ASN A 252 13.17 8.15 11.66
N GLY A 253 12.16 8.99 11.87
CA GLY A 253 11.66 9.32 13.22
C GLY A 253 10.69 8.27 13.76
N ASP A 254 10.34 8.45 15.03
CA ASP A 254 9.36 7.64 15.71
C ASP A 254 7.95 8.10 15.35
N TRP A 255 7.09 7.15 14.97
CA TRP A 255 5.69 7.40 14.64
C TRP A 255 4.78 6.84 15.73
N GLN A 256 3.71 7.58 16.03
CA GLN A 256 2.68 7.11 16.97
C GLN A 256 1.29 7.59 16.53
N LEU A 257 0.31 6.69 16.54
CA LEU A 257 -1.11 7.06 16.45
C LEU A 257 -1.56 7.75 17.74
N LEU A 258 -2.26 8.87 17.61
CA LEU A 258 -2.70 9.68 18.75
C LEU A 258 -4.16 9.44 19.12
N GLU A 259 -4.44 9.56 20.42
CA GLU A 259 -5.79 9.50 20.95
C GLU A 259 -6.47 10.87 20.83
N CYS A 260 -7.62 10.89 20.15
CA CYS A 260 -8.54 12.02 20.11
C CYS A 260 -9.60 11.86 21.22
N LYS A 261 -9.94 12.96 21.89
CA LYS A 261 -10.93 13.02 22.97
C LYS A 261 -12.04 14.02 22.61
N PRO A 262 -13.26 13.87 23.16
CA PRO A 262 -14.35 14.81 22.94
C PRO A 262 -13.96 16.24 23.35
N ALA A 263 -14.27 17.22 22.50
CA ALA A 263 -14.11 18.63 22.83
C ALA A 263 -15.06 19.12 23.94
N ARG A 264 -16.21 18.43 24.08
CA ARG A 264 -17.24 18.64 25.10
C ARG A 264 -18.09 17.38 25.24
N GLU A 265 -18.82 17.27 26.34
CA GLU A 265 -19.75 16.17 26.56
C GLU A 265 -20.77 16.04 25.40
N GLY A 266 -21.01 14.82 24.94
CA GLY A 266 -21.93 14.52 23.83
C GLY A 266 -21.44 14.90 22.43
N ASN A 267 -20.27 15.52 22.27
CA ASN A 267 -19.66 15.72 20.95
C ASN A 267 -19.07 14.37 20.49
N TRP A 268 -19.62 13.80 19.41
CA TRP A 268 -19.15 12.54 18.81
C TRP A 268 -18.14 12.74 17.68
N THR A 269 -18.02 13.96 17.15
CA THR A 269 -17.24 14.25 15.93
C THR A 269 -15.73 14.04 16.10
N TRP A 270 -15.22 13.92 17.33
CA TRP A 270 -13.83 13.57 17.60
C TRP A 270 -13.46 12.18 17.06
N GLU A 271 -14.43 11.28 16.89
CA GLU A 271 -14.19 9.96 16.29
C GLU A 271 -13.83 10.06 14.80
N CYS A 272 -14.21 11.16 14.14
CA CYS A 272 -13.88 11.47 12.75
C CYS A 272 -12.44 11.92 12.53
N VAL A 273 -11.73 12.26 13.61
CA VAL A 273 -10.37 12.80 13.56
C VAL A 273 -9.35 11.69 13.77
N ILE A 274 -8.41 11.61 12.84
CA ILE A 274 -7.25 10.71 12.89
C ILE A 274 -6.01 11.59 12.97
N ALA A 275 -5.15 11.32 13.95
CA ALA A 275 -3.95 12.10 14.21
C ALA A 275 -2.74 11.19 14.46
N PHE A 276 -1.60 11.57 13.91
CA PHE A 276 -0.32 10.89 14.12
C PHE A 276 0.71 11.87 14.65
N ALA A 277 1.59 11.43 15.54
CA ALA A 277 2.81 12.13 15.89
C ALA A 277 4.01 11.54 15.15
N TRP A 278 4.97 12.41 14.85
CA TRP A 278 6.32 12.07 14.44
C TRP A 278 7.32 12.78 15.36
N GLN A 279 8.34 12.06 15.81
CA GLN A 279 9.46 12.63 16.56
C GLN A 279 10.78 12.28 15.87
N GLY A 280 11.51 13.31 15.44
CA GLY A 280 12.84 13.17 14.88
C GLY A 280 13.91 13.01 15.96
N HIS A 281 15.01 12.34 15.63
CA HIS A 281 16.17 12.19 16.53
C HIS A 281 16.87 13.53 16.83
N ASP A 282 16.61 14.57 16.03
CA ASP A 282 17.06 15.93 16.25
C ASP A 282 16.16 16.72 17.23
N GLY A 283 15.19 16.04 17.87
CA GLY A 283 14.26 16.61 18.84
C GLY A 283 13.07 17.33 18.20
N LYS A 284 13.01 17.46 16.87
CA LYS A 284 11.86 18.07 16.21
C LYS A 284 10.65 17.14 16.27
N ARG A 285 9.46 17.72 16.41
CA ARG A 285 8.21 17.02 16.63
C ARG A 285 7.19 17.53 15.64
N ALA A 286 6.36 16.65 15.11
CA ALA A 286 5.26 17.07 14.26
C ALA A 286 4.02 16.22 14.53
N ILE A 287 2.86 16.76 14.21
CA ILE A 287 1.59 16.02 14.19
C ILE A 287 0.91 16.19 12.83
N ALA A 288 0.48 15.10 12.23
CA ALA A 288 -0.37 15.10 11.04
C ALA A 288 -1.80 14.77 11.47
N VAL A 289 -2.76 15.61 11.12
CA VAL A 289 -4.15 15.45 11.54
C VAL A 289 -5.09 15.56 10.35
N VAL A 290 -6.09 14.69 10.31
CA VAL A 290 -7.10 14.64 9.27
C VAL A 290 -8.47 14.44 9.91
N ASN A 291 -9.43 15.31 9.58
CA ASN A 291 -10.84 15.04 9.76
C ASN A 291 -11.34 14.27 8.52
N TYR A 292 -11.43 12.95 8.59
CA TYR A 292 -11.78 12.13 7.43
C TYR A 292 -13.31 11.96 7.29
N ALA A 293 -14.06 13.06 7.39
CA ALA A 293 -15.52 13.05 7.39
C ALA A 293 -16.11 14.24 6.62
N PRO A 294 -17.37 14.13 6.15
CA PRO A 294 -18.06 15.20 5.42
C PRO A 294 -18.59 16.32 6.33
N ASN A 295 -18.45 16.21 7.65
CA ASN A 295 -18.87 17.22 8.62
C ASN A 295 -17.66 17.94 9.26
N GLN A 296 -17.89 19.12 9.82
CA GLN A 296 -16.94 19.77 10.72
C GLN A 296 -16.78 18.94 11.99
N SER A 297 -15.55 18.83 12.48
CA SER A 297 -15.20 17.97 13.62
C SER A 297 -14.32 18.68 14.63
N GLN A 298 -14.61 18.47 15.91
CA GLN A 298 -13.89 19.08 17.03
C GLN A 298 -13.38 18.03 17.99
N CYS A 299 -12.12 18.15 18.43
CA CYS A 299 -11.53 17.24 19.40
C CYS A 299 -10.39 17.89 20.20
N TYR A 300 -10.00 17.22 21.29
CA TYR A 300 -8.68 17.38 21.88
C TYR A 300 -7.79 16.22 21.44
N VAL A 301 -6.59 16.50 20.96
CA VAL A 301 -5.58 15.47 20.67
C VAL A 301 -4.61 15.39 21.84
N THR A 302 -4.45 14.19 22.40
CA THR A 302 -3.45 13.95 23.45
C THR A 302 -2.08 13.83 22.81
N LEU A 303 -1.16 14.75 23.13
CA LEU A 303 0.21 14.70 22.63
C LEU A 303 1.02 13.66 23.42
N PRO A 304 1.95 12.94 22.78
CA PRO A 304 2.72 11.89 23.44
C PRO A 304 3.89 12.42 24.28
N TRP A 305 4.10 13.74 24.28
CA TRP A 305 5.24 14.40 24.92
C TRP A 305 4.85 14.98 26.26
N SER A 306 5.56 14.58 27.32
CA SER A 306 5.35 15.06 28.69
C SER A 306 6.29 16.20 29.11
N ASP A 307 7.25 16.55 28.25
CA ASP A 307 8.33 17.51 28.52
C ASP A 307 8.04 18.91 27.94
N LEU A 308 6.78 19.22 27.65
CA LEU A 308 6.37 20.57 27.25
C LEU A 308 6.32 21.47 28.49
N ASP A 309 7.16 22.51 28.52
CA ASP A 309 7.25 23.42 29.67
C ASP A 309 6.24 24.57 29.60
N ASP A 310 6.18 25.41 30.63
CA ASP A 310 5.27 26.56 30.68
C ASP A 310 5.75 27.73 29.79
N ARG A 311 6.01 27.46 28.52
CA ARG A 311 6.38 28.45 27.50
C ARG A 311 5.35 28.51 26.39
N MET A 312 5.46 29.57 25.58
CA MET A 312 4.70 29.69 24.34
C MET A 312 5.39 28.91 23.24
N TYR A 313 4.67 27.95 22.67
CA TYR A 313 5.04 27.19 21.49
C TYR A 313 4.28 27.73 20.29
N GLN A 314 4.99 27.92 19.18
CA GLN A 314 4.39 28.30 17.91
C GLN A 314 4.28 27.07 17.01
N LEU A 315 3.07 26.57 16.83
CA LEU A 315 2.76 25.44 15.96
C LEU A 315 2.56 25.94 14.53
N LYS A 316 3.39 25.46 13.60
CA LYS A 316 3.32 25.90 12.19
C LYS A 316 2.78 24.80 11.30
N ASP A 317 1.76 25.10 10.51
CA ASP A 317 1.25 24.16 9.52
C ASP A 317 2.21 24.07 8.33
N LEU A 318 2.81 22.89 8.14
CA LEU A 318 3.72 22.58 7.06
C LEU A 318 3.00 22.34 5.73
N MET A 319 1.70 22.05 5.74
CA MET A 319 0.91 21.84 4.51
C MET A 319 0.09 23.06 4.10
N GLY A 320 -0.07 24.02 5.03
CA GLY A 320 -0.78 25.28 4.84
C GLY A 320 0.06 26.50 5.21
N SER A 321 -0.61 27.61 5.52
CA SER A 321 0.02 28.86 5.97
C SER A 321 -0.34 29.22 7.43
N ALA A 322 -1.10 28.37 8.10
CA ALA A 322 -1.59 28.63 9.44
C ALA A 322 -0.47 28.52 10.49
N SER A 323 -0.54 29.37 11.52
CA SER A 323 0.38 29.36 12.66
C SER A 323 -0.42 29.65 13.92
N TYR A 324 -0.13 28.92 14.99
CA TYR A 324 -0.86 29.00 16.25
C TYR A 324 0.10 29.11 17.42
N ASP A 325 -0.08 30.12 18.26
CA ASP A 325 0.64 30.18 19.52
C ASP A 325 -0.18 29.45 20.60
N ARG A 326 0.48 28.54 21.31
CA ARG A 326 -0.12 27.70 22.36
C ARG A 326 0.81 27.63 23.56
N ARG A 327 0.25 27.64 24.76
CA ARG A 327 1.02 27.42 25.98
C ARG A 327 1.30 25.93 26.15
N GLY A 328 2.51 25.55 26.54
CA GLY A 328 2.88 24.14 26.70
C GLY A 328 2.02 23.41 27.73
N THR A 329 1.59 24.10 28.80
CA THR A 329 0.65 23.56 29.79
C THR A 329 -0.68 23.16 29.16
N ASP A 330 -1.21 23.95 28.23
CA ASP A 330 -2.49 23.68 27.56
C ASP A 330 -2.36 22.50 26.59
N LEU A 331 -1.18 22.36 25.96
CA LEU A 331 -0.84 21.24 25.09
C LEU A 331 -0.66 19.92 25.86
N LEU A 332 -0.25 19.97 27.14
CA LEU A 332 -0.20 18.81 28.02
C LEU A 332 -1.59 18.40 28.54
N ALA A 333 -2.35 19.38 29.03
CA ALA A 333 -3.68 19.16 29.57
C ALA A 333 -4.55 20.42 29.34
N PRO A 334 -5.68 20.32 28.61
CA PRO A 334 -6.36 19.09 28.16
C PRO A 334 -5.78 18.44 26.88
N GLY A 335 -4.79 19.06 26.22
CA GLY A 335 -4.27 18.62 24.93
C GLY A 335 -4.47 19.67 23.83
N LEU A 336 -4.10 19.33 22.59
CA LEU A 336 -4.30 20.25 21.47
C LEU A 336 -5.78 20.27 21.02
N TYR A 337 -6.47 21.39 21.27
CA TYR A 337 -7.80 21.62 20.70
C TYR A 337 -7.74 21.82 19.18
N LEU A 338 -8.60 21.12 18.46
CA LEU A 338 -8.75 21.21 17.01
C LEU A 338 -10.22 21.41 16.63
N ASP A 339 -10.43 22.27 15.64
CA ASP A 339 -11.71 22.50 14.97
C ASP A 339 -11.47 22.48 13.46
N LEU A 340 -11.83 21.36 12.83
CA LEU A 340 -11.47 21.04 11.45
C LEU A 340 -12.71 21.04 10.57
N PRO A 341 -12.70 21.72 9.40
CA PRO A 341 -13.80 21.60 8.44
C PRO A 341 -13.87 20.16 7.90
N ALA A 342 -14.93 19.85 7.16
CA ALA A 342 -15.06 18.59 6.42
C ALA A 342 -13.80 18.31 5.59
N TRP A 343 -13.26 17.10 5.69
CA TRP A 343 -12.02 16.68 5.02
C TRP A 343 -10.78 17.53 5.34
N GLY A 344 -10.84 18.32 6.42
CA GLY A 344 -9.78 19.22 6.83
C GLY A 344 -8.51 18.47 7.24
N THR A 345 -7.36 19.00 6.86
CA THR A 345 -6.04 18.42 7.16
C THR A 345 -5.10 19.47 7.73
N MET A 346 -4.19 19.08 8.61
CA MET A 346 -3.14 19.93 9.14
C MET A 346 -1.87 19.10 9.37
N CYS A 347 -0.69 19.69 9.19
CA CYS A 347 0.58 19.08 9.62
C CYS A 347 1.37 20.08 10.44
N LEU A 348 1.28 20.02 11.76
CA LEU A 348 1.87 21.00 12.66
C LEU A 348 3.27 20.55 13.12
N ILE A 349 4.27 21.43 13.04
CA ILE A 349 5.61 21.26 13.62
C ILE A 349 5.84 22.18 14.81
#